data_AF-A0A150XZ77-F1
#
_entry.id   AF-A0A150XZ77-F1
#
_cell.length_a   1.000
_cell.length_b   1.000
_cell.length_c   1.000
_cell.angle_alpha   90.00
_cell.angle_beta   90.00
_cell.angle_gamma   90.00
#
_symmetry.space_group_name_H-M   'P 1'
#
loop_
_entity.id
_entity.type
_entity.pdbx_description
1 polymer ?
#
loop_
_entity_poly.entity_id
_entity_poly.type
_entity_poly.pdbx_seq_one_letter_code
_entity_poly.pdbx_strand_id
1 'polypeptide(L)'
;METQFLIIPKSEFDELKFGQQRILEAIRTNHDSTNTDRSEYLTSKEFMERIKIARSKFDELVADGKVKTVRPNGGRKIYVPASEVARYFEGE
;
A
#
# COMPACT_ATOMS: atom_id res chain seq x y z
N MET A 1 17.87 -27.54 29.03
CA MET A 1 18.05 -26.16 28.56
C MET A 1 19.25 -25.60 29.28
N GLU A 2 20.32 -25.31 28.56
CA GLU A 2 21.48 -24.62 29.14
C GLU A 2 21.21 -23.12 29.13
N THR A 3 21.22 -22.51 30.32
CA THR A 3 21.09 -21.06 30.45
C THR A 3 22.48 -20.44 30.36
N GLN A 4 22.69 -19.59 29.36
CA GLN A 4 23.90 -18.78 29.24
C GLN A 4 23.65 -17.37 29.78
N PHE A 5 24.63 -16.87 30.53
CA PHE A 5 24.62 -15.53 31.08
C PHE A 5 25.62 -14.66 30.30
N LEU A 6 25.16 -13.51 29.85
CA LEU A 6 25.98 -12.48 29.22
C LEU A 6 26.04 -11.27 30.15
N ILE A 7 27.26 -10.85 30.50
CA ILE A 7 27.49 -9.64 31.28
C ILE A 7 27.91 -8.54 30.31
N ILE A 8 27.14 -7.47 30.26
CA ILE A 8 27.45 -6.27 29.49
C ILE A 8 27.31 -5.02 30.38
N PRO A 9 28.06 -3.96 30.09
CA PRO A 9 27.86 -2.66 30.73
C PRO A 9 26.43 -2.18 30.54
N LYS A 10 25.86 -1.58 31.59
CA LYS A 10 24.51 -1.02 31.53
C LYS A 10 24.36 0.01 30.41
N SER A 11 25.38 0.83 30.18
CA SER A 11 25.37 1.84 29.10
C SER A 11 25.19 1.24 27.71
N GLU A 12 25.90 0.14 27.42
CA GLU A 12 25.81 -0.54 26.12
C GLU A 12 24.42 -1.18 25.93
N PHE A 13 23.84 -1.72 27.00
CA PHE A 13 22.47 -2.24 26.95
C PHE A 13 21.43 -1.14 26.74
N ASP A 14 21.62 0.01 27.37
CA ASP A 14 20.74 1.17 27.23
C ASP A 14 20.82 1.76 25.81
N GLU A 15 22.02 1.83 25.22
CA GLU A 15 22.23 2.22 23.82
C GLU A 15 21.53 1.27 22.85
N LEU A 16 21.63 -0.03 23.08
CA LEU A 16 20.97 -1.05 22.25
C LEU A 16 19.45 -0.91 22.31
N LYS A 17 18.88 -0.70 23.50
CA LYS A 17 17.44 -0.43 23.67
C LYS A 17 17.01 0.84 22.95
N PHE A 18 17.80 1.91 23.06
CA PHE A 18 17.52 3.18 22.40
C PHE A 18 17.54 3.02 20.87
N GLY A 19 18.52 2.28 20.34
CA GLY A 19 18.57 1.93 18.92
C GLY A 19 17.33 1.18 18.45
N GLN A 20 16.88 0.18 19.21
CA GLN A 20 15.65 -0.57 18.90
C GLN A 20 14.40 0.31 18.89
N GLN A 21 14.29 1.26 19.83
CA GLN A 21 13.17 2.20 19.87
C GLN A 21 13.13 3.10 18.64
N ARG A 22 14.28 3.62 18.21
CA ARG A 22 14.39 4.45 17.00
C ARG A 22 14.02 3.68 15.73
N ILE A 23 14.44 2.42 15.64
CA ILE A 23 14.07 1.55 14.51
C ILE A 23 12.55 1.33 14.49
N LEU A 24 11.94 1.04 15.64
CA LEU A 24 10.48 0.86 15.74
C LEU A 24 9.73 2.13 15.36
N GLU A 25 10.20 3.30 15.78
CA GLU A 25 9.61 4.59 15.42
C GLU A 25 9.70 4.83 13.91
N ALA A 26 10.88 4.64 13.31
CA ALA A 26 11.07 4.79 11.87
C ALA A 26 10.18 3.84 11.06
N ILE A 27 10.02 2.58 11.51
CA ILE A 27 9.11 1.62 10.86
C ILE A 27 7.66 2.09 10.95
N ARG A 28 7.22 2.59 12.11
CA ARG A 28 5.85 3.09 12.28
C ARG A 28 5.57 4.30 11.41
N THR A 29 6.46 5.29 11.42
CA THR A 29 6.32 6.49 10.58
C THR A 29 6.29 6.12 9.10
N ASN A 30 7.17 5.22 8.64
CA ASN A 30 7.18 4.77 7.25
C ASN A 30 5.93 3.98 6.89
N HIS A 31 5.44 3.12 7.79
CA HIS A 31 4.21 2.36 7.57
C HIS A 31 2.99 3.29 7.46
N ASP A 32 2.88 4.30 8.32
CA ASP A 32 1.77 5.28 8.26
C ASP A 32 1.86 6.17 7.01
N SER A 33 3.07 6.43 6.51
CA SER A 33 3.30 7.18 5.26
C SER A 33 2.85 6.41 4.00
N THR A 34 2.78 5.07 4.05
CA THR A 34 2.30 4.27 2.89
C THR A 34 0.80 4.40 2.62
N ASN A 35 0.05 5.08 3.48
CA ASN A 35 -1.39 5.25 3.31
C ASN A 35 -1.80 6.58 2.66
N THR A 36 -0.85 7.43 2.23
CA THR A 36 -1.18 8.72 1.62
C THR A 36 -0.26 9.18 0.51
N ASP A 37 0.46 8.27 -0.15
CA ASP A 37 0.81 8.55 -1.53
C ASP A 37 -0.44 8.34 -2.37
N ARG A 38 -0.93 9.44 -2.95
CA ARG A 38 -1.85 9.43 -4.09
C ARG A 38 -1.15 8.71 -5.23
N SER A 39 -1.07 7.38 -5.16
CA SER A 39 -0.60 6.57 -6.26
C SER A 39 -1.47 6.96 -7.44
N GLU A 40 -0.84 7.50 -8.49
CA GLU A 40 -1.52 7.89 -9.73
C GLU A 40 -2.34 6.74 -10.30
N TYR A 41 -2.03 5.51 -9.89
CA TYR A 41 -2.66 4.28 -10.33
C TYR A 41 -3.14 3.44 -9.15
N LEU A 42 -4.34 2.90 -9.31
CA LEU A 42 -5.00 1.97 -8.43
C LEU A 42 -4.94 0.57 -9.03
N THR A 43 -4.80 -0.45 -8.19
CA THR A 43 -5.08 -1.82 -8.61
C THR A 43 -6.57 -1.99 -8.92
N SER A 44 -6.93 -3.02 -9.70
CA SER A 44 -8.36 -3.31 -9.93
C SER A 44 -9.14 -3.50 -8.63
N LYS A 45 -8.53 -4.11 -7.61
CA LYS A 45 -9.16 -4.33 -6.31
C LYS A 45 -9.48 -3.01 -5.61
N GLU A 46 -8.49 -2.12 -5.52
CA GLU A 46 -8.66 -0.80 -4.90
C GLU A 46 -9.65 0.07 -5.66
N PHE A 47 -9.67 0.00 -7.00
CA PHE A 47 -10.67 0.69 -7.79
C PHE A 47 -12.08 0.18 -7.45
N MET A 48 -12.31 -1.13 -7.53
CA MET A 48 -13.60 -1.76 -7.21
C MET A 48 -14.08 -1.44 -5.78
N GLU A 49 -13.17 -1.44 -4.80
CA GLU A 49 -13.49 -1.11 -3.41
C GLU A 49 -13.88 0.36 -3.22
N ARG A 50 -13.27 1.28 -3.98
CA ARG A 50 -13.61 2.70 -3.98
C ARG A 50 -14.96 2.95 -4.62
N ILE A 51 -15.19 2.45 -5.84
CA ILE A 51 -16.45 2.67 -6.59
C ILE A 51 -17.59 1.70 -6.22
N LYS A 52 -17.36 0.78 -5.27
CA LYS A 52 -18.34 -0.19 -4.77
C LYS A 52 -18.98 -1.07 -5.86
N ILE A 53 -18.18 -1.57 -6.79
CA ILE A 53 -18.66 -2.50 -7.83
C ILE A 53 -18.04 -3.89 -7.71
N ALA A 54 -18.74 -4.88 -8.25
CA ALA A 54 -18.24 -6.25 -8.38
C ALA A 54 -17.26 -6.40 -9.56
N ARG A 55 -16.48 -7.49 -9.55
CA ARG A 55 -15.50 -7.79 -10.59
C ARG A 55 -16.10 -7.91 -11.99
N SER A 56 -17.26 -8.55 -12.11
CA SER A 56 -17.96 -8.69 -13.39
C SER A 56 -18.28 -7.33 -14.01
N LYS A 57 -18.73 -6.37 -13.20
CA LYS A 57 -19.03 -5.02 -13.68
C LYS A 57 -17.76 -4.26 -14.06
N PHE A 58 -16.69 -4.44 -13.30
CA PHE A 58 -15.39 -3.86 -13.65
C PHE A 58 -14.90 -4.36 -15.02
N ASP A 59 -14.97 -5.68 -15.26
CA ASP A 59 -14.54 -6.26 -16.52
C ASP A 59 -15.40 -5.79 -17.71
N GLU A 60 -16.73 -5.65 -17.52
CA GLU A 60 -17.64 -5.05 -18.51
C GLU A 60 -17.22 -3.61 -18.84
N LEU A 61 -16.97 -2.78 -17.83
CA LEU A 61 -16.57 -1.38 -18.05
C LEU A 61 -15.22 -1.25 -18.74
N VAL A 62 -14.28 -2.17 -18.47
CA VAL A 62 -12.99 -2.21 -19.16
C VAL A 62 -13.17 -2.66 -20.62
N ALA A 63 -13.98 -3.69 -20.87
CA ALA A 63 -14.28 -4.19 -22.21
C ALA A 63 -14.99 -3.14 -23.08
N ASP A 64 -15.92 -2.39 -22.48
CA ASP A 64 -16.65 -1.29 -23.10
C ASP A 64 -15.78 -0.02 -23.30
N GLY A 65 -14.51 -0.03 -22.86
CA GLY A 65 -13.63 1.14 -22.92
C GLY A 65 -14.03 2.29 -21.98
N LYS A 66 -14.99 2.04 -21.07
CA LYS A 66 -15.47 3.00 -20.06
C LYS A 66 -14.54 3.07 -18.85
N VAL A 67 -13.50 2.27 -18.73
CA VAL A 67 -12.45 2.48 -17.70
C VAL A 67 -11.11 2.42 -18.39
N LYS A 68 -10.33 3.50 -18.29
CA LYS A 68 -8.95 3.49 -18.78
C LYS A 68 -8.11 2.57 -17.89
N THR A 69 -7.35 1.68 -18.51
CA THR A 69 -6.47 0.77 -17.79
C THR A 69 -5.06 0.78 -18.35
N VAL A 70 -4.09 0.48 -17.48
CA VAL A 70 -2.68 0.37 -17.82
C VAL A 70 -2.17 -1.00 -17.36
N ARG A 71 -1.31 -1.60 -18.19
CA ARG A 71 -0.55 -2.81 -17.86
C ARG A 71 0.94 -2.46 -17.88
N PRO A 72 1.52 -2.10 -16.73
CA PRO A 72 2.93 -1.76 -16.67
C PRO A 72 3.76 -2.92 -17.20
N ASN A 73 4.68 -2.63 -18.12
CA ASN A 73 5.61 -3.60 -18.69
C ASN A 73 4.96 -4.84 -19.33
N GLY A 74 3.73 -4.71 -19.85
CA GLY A 74 2.99 -5.85 -20.44
C GLY A 74 2.60 -6.93 -19.41
N GLY A 75 2.62 -6.60 -18.12
CA GLY A 75 2.30 -7.53 -17.05
C GLY A 75 0.84 -8.00 -17.04
N ARG A 76 0.59 -9.05 -16.25
CA ARG A 76 -0.76 -9.60 -16.05
C ARG A 76 -1.68 -8.67 -15.25
N LYS A 77 -1.10 -7.85 -14.37
CA LYS A 77 -1.83 -6.96 -13.46
C LYS A 77 -2.37 -5.75 -14.20
N ILE A 78 -3.64 -5.44 -13.94
CA ILE A 78 -4.34 -4.28 -14.48
C ILE A 78 -4.35 -3.18 -13.42
N TYR A 79 -3.96 -1.99 -13.85
CA TYR A 79 -3.99 -0.78 -13.05
C TYR A 79 -4.94 0.24 -13.68
N VAL A 80 -5.52 1.11 -12.87
CA VAL A 80 -6.51 2.10 -13.25
C VAL A 80 -6.03 3.45 -12.76
N PRO A 81 -5.95 4.50 -13.59
CA PRO A 81 -5.62 5.83 -13.11
C PRO A 81 -6.59 6.27 -11.99
N ALA A 82 -6.08 6.86 -10.92
CA ALA A 82 -6.91 7.33 -9.80
C ALA A 82 -7.95 8.37 -10.24
N SER A 83 -7.67 9.13 -11.30
CA SER A 83 -8.60 10.08 -11.93
C SER A 83 -9.87 9.42 -12.47
N GLU A 84 -9.85 8.13 -12.83
CA GLU A 84 -11.05 7.43 -13.28
C GLU A 84 -12.07 7.27 -12.14
N VAL A 85 -11.64 7.27 -10.88
CA VAL A 85 -12.57 7.22 -9.74
C VAL A 85 -13.44 8.48 -9.69
N ALA A 86 -12.82 9.67 -9.85
CA ALA A 86 -13.54 10.94 -9.84
C ALA A 86 -14.63 10.99 -10.93
N ARG A 87 -14.35 10.46 -12.12
CA ARG A 87 -15.31 10.45 -13.24
C ARG A 87 -16.61 9.69 -12.94
N TYR A 88 -16.58 8.68 -12.08
CA TYR A 88 -17.76 7.91 -11.69
C TYR A 88 -18.48 8.46 -10.45
N PHE A 89 -17.81 9.29 -9.64
CA PHE A 89 -18.40 9.87 -8.43
C PHE A 89 -18.91 11.31 -8.63
N GLU A 90 -18.30 12.08 -9.53
CA GLU A 90 -18.60 13.51 -9.70
C GLU A 90 -19.60 13.79 -10.83
N GLY A 91 -19.93 12.80 -11.66
CA GLY A 91 -21.01 12.87 -12.66
C GLY A 91 -20.89 14.06 -13.61
N GLU A 92 -20.25 13.88 -14.76
CA GLU A 92 -20.58 14.71 -15.94
C GLU A 92 -21.90 14.24 -16.56
#